data_AF-A0A564Y2F6-F1
#
_entry.id   AF-A0A564Y2F6-F1
#
_cell.length_a   1.000
_cell.length_b   1.000
_cell.length_c   1.000
_cell.angle_alpha   90.00
_cell.angle_beta   90.00
_cell.angle_gamma   90.00
#
_symmetry.space_group_name_H-M   'P 1'
#
loop_
_entity.id
_entity.type
_entity.pdbx_description
1 polymer ?
#
loop_
_entity_poly.entity_id
_entity_poly.type
_entity_poly.pdbx_seq_one_letter_code
_entity_poly.pdbx_strand_id
1 'polypeptide(L)'
;MEEPRITNPTKNDFKALLGGDRFEIDVRYGAKEFLERVLIIAMTNEDLGVLLHHIVRKALSSRVKQYELRGQISSELIKGRISACPVRLCQCHLLELFKRYDKLV
;
A
#
# COMPACT_ATOMS: atom_id res chain seq x y z
N MET A 1 -18.85 14.01 12.28
CA MET A 1 -17.58 13.31 12.54
C MET A 1 -16.47 14.31 12.31
N GLU A 2 -15.52 14.43 13.24
CA GLU A 2 -14.36 15.29 13.06
C GLU A 2 -13.45 14.70 11.97
N GLU A 3 -12.97 15.51 11.03
CA GLU A 3 -12.04 15.03 10.01
C GLU A 3 -10.74 14.58 10.69
N PRO A 4 -10.15 13.44 10.25
CA PRO A 4 -8.90 12.95 10.81
C PRO A 4 -7.79 13.98 10.59
N ARG A 5 -7.33 14.61 11.67
CA ARG A 5 -6.22 15.57 11.64
C ARG A 5 -4.89 14.81 11.75
N ILE A 6 -3.98 15.10 10.83
CA ILE A 6 -2.62 14.55 10.88
C ILE A 6 -1.85 15.24 12.03
N THR A 7 -1.68 14.53 13.13
CA THR A 7 -0.87 15.01 14.27
C THR A 7 0.61 14.68 14.09
N ASN A 8 1.51 15.34 14.84
CA ASN A 8 2.94 15.03 14.82
C ASN A 8 3.26 13.57 15.20
N PRO A 9 2.61 12.98 16.23
CA PRO A 9 2.72 11.54 16.50
C PRO A 9 2.41 10.70 15.27
N THR A 10 1.25 10.93 14.65
CA THR A 10 0.82 10.19 13.45
C THR A 10 1.83 10.27 12.31
N LYS A 11 2.49 11.43 12.11
CA LYS A 11 3.56 11.58 11.10
C LYS A 11 4.78 10.70 11.39
N ASN A 12 5.14 10.55 12.66
CA ASN A 12 6.27 9.72 13.04
C ASN A 12 5.94 8.23 12.88
N ASP A 13 4.72 7.83 13.20
CA ASP A 13 4.24 6.46 13.01
C ASP A 13 4.30 6.08 11.53
N PHE A 14 3.82 6.94 10.63
CA PHE A 14 3.92 6.69 9.18
C PHE A 14 5.36 6.63 8.67
N LYS A 15 6.28 7.39 9.26
CA LYS A 15 7.71 7.32 8.90
C LYS A 15 8.34 5.99 9.32
N ALA A 16 8.02 5.51 10.51
CA ALA A 16 8.48 4.21 11.01
C ALA A 16 7.88 3.08 10.16
N LEU A 17 6.57 3.15 9.93
CA LEU A 17 5.81 2.22 9.11
C LEU A 17 6.36 2.11 7.68
N LEU A 18 6.61 3.23 6.99
CA LEU A 18 7.22 3.24 5.65
C LEU A 18 8.72 2.97 5.66
N GLY A 19 9.41 3.23 6.78
CA GLY A 19 10.83 2.91 6.97
C GLY A 19 11.07 1.41 7.18
N GLY A 20 10.05 0.66 7.57
CA GLY A 20 10.16 -0.73 7.98
C GLY A 20 10.70 -0.90 9.39
N ASP A 21 10.65 0.16 10.20
CA ASP A 21 11.01 0.14 11.61
C ASP A 21 9.84 -0.44 12.44
N ARG A 22 10.15 -0.93 13.64
CA ARG A 22 9.12 -1.30 14.62
C ARG A 22 8.36 -0.06 15.04
N PHE A 23 7.04 -0.17 15.17
CA PHE A 23 6.21 0.94 15.66
C PHE A 23 5.16 0.44 16.66
N GLU A 24 4.79 1.33 17.58
CA GLU A 24 3.81 1.07 18.63
C GLU A 24 2.40 1.13 18.04
N ILE A 25 1.58 0.12 18.34
CA ILE A 25 0.16 0.09 18.02
C ILE A 25 -0.68 0.16 19.28
N ASP A 26 -1.74 0.96 19.20
CA ASP A 26 -2.74 1.04 20.25
C ASP A 26 -3.83 0.01 19.99
N VAL A 27 -3.89 -1.02 20.85
CA VAL A 27 -4.87 -2.10 20.75
C VAL A 27 -6.07 -1.72 21.62
N ARG A 28 -7.27 -1.68 21.02
CA ARG A 28 -8.49 -1.37 21.77
C ARG A 28 -8.68 -2.36 22.91
N TYR A 29 -8.77 -1.83 24.13
CA TYR A 29 -8.94 -2.60 25.38
C TYR A 29 -7.78 -3.57 25.68
N GLY A 30 -6.62 -3.38 25.05
CA GLY A 30 -5.42 -4.19 25.24
C GLY A 30 -4.25 -3.38 25.79
N ALA A 31 -3.17 -4.09 26.13
CA ALA A 31 -1.89 -3.44 26.33
C ALA A 31 -1.36 -2.94 24.97
N LYS A 32 -0.53 -1.89 25.01
CA LYS A 32 0.16 -1.44 23.80
C LYS A 32 1.11 -2.51 23.31
N GLU A 33 1.15 -2.70 21.99
CA GLU A 33 2.00 -3.70 21.35
C GLU A 33 2.94 -3.04 20.35
N PHE A 34 4.05 -3.71 20.04
CA PHE A 34 4.96 -3.29 18.97
C PHE A 34 4.80 -4.22 17.79
N LEU A 35 4.47 -3.68 16.62
CA LEU A 35 4.50 -4.45 15.40
C LEU A 35 5.92 -4.51 14.85
N GLU A 36 6.31 -5.71 14.42
CA GLU A 36 7.49 -5.88 13.59
C GLU A 36 7.29 -5.28 12.20
N ARG A 37 8.34 -5.30 11.38
CA ARG A 37 8.28 -4.77 10.02
C ARG A 37 7.13 -5.40 9.23
N VAL A 38 6.18 -4.57 8.80
CA VAL A 38 5.04 -4.99 7.98
C VAL A 38 5.24 -4.55 6.53
N LEU A 39 4.88 -5.40 5.57
CA LEU A 39 4.78 -5.02 4.17
C LEU A 39 3.51 -4.19 3.93
N ILE A 40 3.66 -3.07 3.24
CA ILE A 40 2.54 -2.15 2.97
C ILE A 40 2.33 -2.07 1.47
N ILE A 41 1.08 -2.26 1.07
CA ILE A 41 0.60 -2.02 -0.28
C ILE A 41 -0.43 -0.90 -0.19
N ALA A 42 -0.13 0.20 -0.85
CA ALA A 42 -1.03 1.35 -0.95
C ALA A 42 -1.39 1.58 -2.43
N MET A 43 -2.65 1.94 -2.68
CA MET A 43 -3.14 2.32 -4.01
C MET A 43 -3.66 3.75 -3.93
N THR A 44 -3.18 4.60 -4.82
CA THR A 44 -3.56 6.02 -4.91
C THR A 44 -3.77 6.38 -6.38
N ASN A 45 -4.68 7.32 -6.63
CA ASN A 45 -4.89 7.87 -7.97
C ASN A 45 -3.91 9.00 -8.31
N GLU A 46 -3.17 9.47 -7.30
CA GLU A 46 -2.18 10.54 -7.41
C GLU A 46 -0.82 10.04 -6.96
N ASP A 47 0.23 10.71 -7.45
CA ASP A 47 1.60 10.48 -6.97
C ASP A 47 1.67 10.78 -5.46
N LEU A 48 2.15 9.81 -4.68
CA LEU A 48 2.20 9.90 -3.22
C LEU A 48 3.01 11.10 -2.71
N GLY A 49 3.95 11.60 -3.52
CA GLY A 49 4.80 12.74 -3.20
C GLY A 49 4.33 14.07 -3.79
N VAL A 50 3.17 14.13 -4.46
CA VAL A 50 2.75 15.32 -5.21
C VAL A 50 2.56 16.57 -4.33
N LEU A 51 2.10 16.38 -3.09
CA LEU A 51 1.90 17.46 -2.11
C LEU A 51 3.11 17.67 -1.19
N LEU A 52 4.21 16.94 -1.40
CA LEU A 52 5.38 17.00 -0.53
C LEU A 52 6.47 17.91 -1.10
N HIS A 53 7.15 18.65 -0.22
CA HIS A 53 8.35 19.39 -0.58
C HIS A 53 9.43 18.44 -1.11
N HIS A 54 10.22 18.87 -2.09
CA HIS A 54 11.15 18.02 -2.85
C HIS A 54 12.12 17.18 -1.98
N ILE A 55 12.61 17.75 -0.86
CA ILE A 55 13.48 17.05 0.10
C ILE A 55 12.76 15.84 0.71
N VAL A 56 11.51 16.03 1.13
CA VAL A 56 10.69 14.98 1.76
C VAL A 56 10.28 13.94 0.72
N ARG A 57 9.96 14.38 -0.50
CA ARG A 57 9.65 13.48 -1.62
C ARG A 57 10.82 12.54 -1.92
N LYS A 58 12.06 13.04 -1.94
CA LYS A 58 13.25 12.21 -2.14
C LYS A 58 13.42 11.15 -1.03
N ALA A 59 13.19 11.54 0.23
CA ALA A 59 13.26 10.61 1.37
C ALA A 59 12.13 9.57 1.36
N LEU A 60 10.95 9.91 0.82
CA LEU A 60 9.86 8.97 0.60
C LEU A 60 10.23 7.97 -0.51
N SER A 61 10.70 8.46 -1.66
CA SER A 61 11.06 7.61 -2.81
C SER A 61 12.18 6.61 -2.52
N SER A 62 13.03 6.84 -1.52
CA SER A 62 14.03 5.83 -1.09
C SER A 62 13.44 4.70 -0.25
N ARG A 63 12.22 4.86 0.26
CA ARG A 63 11.53 3.90 1.15
C ARG A 63 10.41 3.13 0.47
N VAL A 64 9.86 3.68 -0.62
CA VAL A 64 8.74 3.08 -1.34
C VAL A 64 9.13 2.67 -2.76
N LYS A 65 8.64 1.51 -3.20
CA LYS A 65 8.61 1.17 -4.63
C LYS A 65 7.27 1.59 -5.19
N GLN A 66 7.29 2.47 -6.19
CA GLN A 66 6.08 2.95 -6.86
C GLN A 66 5.94 2.30 -8.23
N TYR A 67 4.71 1.91 -8.56
CA TYR A 67 4.35 1.34 -9.85
C TYR A 67 3.23 2.18 -10.44
N GLU A 68 3.43 2.71 -11.63
CA GLU A 68 2.40 3.47 -12.34
C GLU A 68 1.55 2.55 -13.22
N LEU A 69 0.28 2.41 -12.86
CA LEU A 69 -0.69 1.64 -13.63
C LEU A 69 -1.44 2.57 -14.60
N ARG A 70 -0.86 2.80 -15.77
CA ARG A 70 -1.44 3.70 -16.81
C ARG A 70 -2.42 3.02 -17.75
N GLY A 71 -2.40 1.68 -17.81
CA GLY A 71 -3.28 0.92 -18.69
C GLY A 71 -4.71 0.86 -18.15
N GLN A 72 -5.69 1.28 -18.95
CA GLN A 72 -7.09 1.12 -18.60
C GLN A 72 -7.49 -0.35 -18.75
N ILE A 73 -7.98 -0.96 -17.67
CA ILE A 73 -8.59 -2.28 -17.70
C ILE A 73 -10.03 -2.10 -18.21
N SER A 74 -10.30 -2.44 -19.47
CA SER A 74 -11.61 -2.22 -20.11
C SER A 74 -12.67 -3.15 -19.53
N SER A 75 -13.62 -2.64 -18.73
CA SER A 75 -14.78 -3.43 -18.34
C SER A 75 -15.75 -3.57 -19.53
N GLU A 76 -15.69 -4.67 -20.25
CA GLU A 76 -16.80 -5.05 -21.12
C GLU A 76 -18.02 -5.34 -20.22
N LEU A 77 -19.19 -4.75 -20.53
CA LEU A 77 -20.39 -5.03 -19.76
C LEU A 77 -20.96 -6.40 -20.15
N ILE A 78 -20.98 -7.37 -19.25
CA ILE A 78 -21.80 -8.58 -19.38
C ILE A 78 -23.27 -8.13 -19.40
N LYS A 79 -23.94 -8.34 -20.54
CA LYS A 79 -25.37 -8.00 -20.76
C LYS A 79 -25.74 -6.55 -20.43
N GLY A 80 -24.82 -5.60 -20.59
CA GLY A 80 -25.09 -4.17 -20.38
C GLY A 80 -25.32 -3.74 -18.92
N ARG A 81 -25.09 -4.62 -17.93
CA ARG A 81 -25.36 -4.31 -16.50
C ARG A 81 -24.25 -4.66 -15.53
N ILE A 82 -23.38 -5.62 -15.86
CA ILE A 82 -22.35 -6.11 -14.94
C ILE A 82 -21.00 -5.95 -15.63
N SER A 83 -20.08 -5.22 -15.01
CA SER A 83 -18.68 -5.18 -15.46
C SER A 83 -18.12 -6.61 -15.49
N ALA A 84 -17.81 -7.17 -16.66
CA ALA A 84 -16.96 -8.33 -16.76
C ALA A 84 -15.63 -7.90 -16.15
N CYS A 85 -15.19 -8.56 -15.07
CA CYS A 85 -13.86 -8.34 -14.54
C CYS A 85 -12.87 -8.86 -15.58
N PRO A 86 -12.18 -8.01 -16.35
CA PRO A 86 -11.40 -8.45 -17.52
C PRO A 86 -10.16 -9.22 -17.07
N VAL A 87 -9.75 -8.98 -15.82
CA VAL A 87 -8.59 -9.56 -15.19
C VAL A 87 -8.95 -9.93 -13.76
N ARG A 88 -8.99 -11.23 -13.46
CA ARG A 88 -9.18 -11.73 -12.10
C ARG A 88 -7.86 -12.24 -11.53
N LEU A 89 -7.40 -11.65 -10.44
CA LEU A 89 -6.29 -12.19 -9.67
C LEU A 89 -6.83 -13.15 -8.59
N CYS A 90 -6.45 -14.43 -8.66
CA CYS A 90 -6.80 -15.43 -7.64
C CYS A 90 -5.55 -15.84 -6.84
N GLN A 91 -5.79 -16.50 -5.71
CA GLN A 91 -4.74 -17.19 -4.95
C GLN A 91 -3.90 -18.12 -5.83
N CYS A 92 -4.53 -18.84 -6.77
CA CYS A 92 -3.83 -19.72 -7.72
C CYS A 92 -2.74 -18.99 -8.53
N HIS A 93 -3.01 -17.76 -8.99
CA HIS A 93 -2.04 -16.97 -9.74
C HIS A 93 -0.85 -16.56 -8.87
N LEU A 94 -1.09 -16.18 -7.61
CA LEU A 94 -0.03 -15.84 -6.66
C LEU A 94 0.82 -17.05 -6.27
N LEU A 95 0.19 -18.20 -6.02
CA LEU A 95 0.91 -19.44 -5.71
C LEU A 95 1.82 -19.86 -6.87
N GLU A 96 1.34 -19.80 -8.10
CA GLU A 96 2.13 -20.11 -9.28
C GLU A 96 3.28 -19.10 -9.47
N LEU A 97 3.02 -17.82 -9.22
CA LEU A 97 4.06 -16.79 -9.23
C LEU A 97 5.16 -17.11 -8.22
N PHE A 98 4.80 -17.35 -6.95
CA PHE A 98 5.78 -17.65 -5.90
C PHE A 98 6.58 -18.92 -6.21
N LYS A 99 5.95 -20.00 -6.70
CA LYS A 99 6.68 -21.21 -7.13
C LYS A 99 7.76 -20.95 -8.18
N ARG A 100 7.52 -20.01 -9.10
CA ARG A 100 8.49 -19.64 -10.14
C ARG A 100 9.68 -18.86 -9.57
N TYR A 101 9.44 -18.00 -8.60
CA TYR A 101 10.47 -17.12 -8.03
C TYR A 101 11.12 -17.64 -6.75
N ASP A 102 10.54 -18.63 -6.05
CA ASP A 102 11.16 -19.32 -4.90
C ASP A 102 12.42 -20.11 -5.28
N LYS A 103 12.69 -20.30 -6.57
CA LYS A 103 13.95 -20.90 -7.06
C LYS A 103 15.08 -19.87 -7.25
N LEU A 104 14.87 -18.60 -6.90
CA LEU A 104 15.82 -17.49 -7.08
C LEU A 104 16.36 -16.91 -5.77
N VAL A 105 16.21 -17.63 -4.65
CA VAL A 105 16.88 -17.32 -3.37
C VAL A 105 17.82 -18.44 -2.99
#